data_AF-A0A0P4VGR0-F1
#
_entry.id   AF-A0A0P4VGR0-F1
#
_cell.length_a   1.000
_cell.length_b   1.000
_cell.length_c   1.000
_cell.angle_alpha   90.00
_cell.angle_beta   90.00
_cell.angle_gamma   90.00
#
_symmetry.space_group_name_H-M   'P 1'
#
loop_
_entity.id
_entity.type
_entity.pdbx_description
1 polymer ?
#
loop_
_entity_poly.entity_id
_entity_poly.type
_entity_poly.pdbx_seq_one_letter_code
_entity_poly.pdbx_strand_id
1 'polypeptide(L)'
;IRKHSSNILSDSNDDMPVEMENPFKKERTQCILCKLKITPDYKNTKLLSQFVSPYTGRIYGRYITGLCKMKQEQVVKEIVKAQGAGFMPYYNKVPEYLEDPKLFNPEKPLRPHDF
;
A
#
# COMPACT_ATOMS: atom_id res chain seq x y z
N ILE A 1 -24.70 62.31 -37.99
CA ILE A 1 -25.31 61.60 -36.84
C ILE A 1 -25.31 60.10 -37.15
N ARG A 2 -24.24 59.38 -36.80
CA ARG A 2 -24.20 57.90 -36.87
C ARG A 2 -24.18 57.39 -35.44
N LYS A 3 -25.28 56.75 -35.03
CA LYS A 3 -25.47 56.22 -33.68
C LYS A 3 -24.54 55.02 -33.49
N HIS A 4 -23.56 55.15 -32.59
CA HIS A 4 -22.87 54.00 -32.02
C HIS A 4 -23.90 53.20 -31.22
N SER A 5 -24.25 52.01 -31.72
CA SER A 5 -25.05 51.05 -30.97
C SER A 5 -24.51 49.65 -31.23
N SER A 6 -23.78 49.15 -30.24
CA SER A 6 -23.67 47.74 -29.91
C SER A 6 -23.18 47.71 -28.46
N ASN A 7 -24.15 47.68 -27.55
CA ASN A 7 -23.90 47.27 -26.17
C ASN A 7 -23.49 45.80 -26.21
N ILE A 8 -22.19 45.54 -26.23
CA ILE A 8 -21.64 44.21 -25.94
C ILE A 8 -21.42 44.20 -24.43
N LEU A 9 -22.50 43.92 -23.68
CA LEU A 9 -22.39 43.44 -22.32
C LEU A 9 -21.93 41.98 -22.43
N SER A 10 -20.62 41.79 -22.52
CA SER A 10 -20.02 40.47 -22.31
C SER A 10 -20.17 40.19 -20.82
N ASP A 11 -21.11 39.32 -20.50
CA ASP A 11 -21.31 38.77 -19.16
C ASP A 11 -20.02 38.02 -18.80
N SER A 12 -19.08 38.70 -18.14
CA SER A 12 -17.71 38.24 -17.89
C SER A 12 -17.64 37.15 -16.80
N ASN A 13 -18.74 36.43 -16.62
CA ASN A 13 -18.96 35.47 -15.55
C ASN A 13 -18.78 34.01 -16.02
N ASP A 14 -18.65 33.76 -17.34
CA ASP A 14 -18.52 32.40 -17.90
C ASP A 14 -17.14 31.75 -17.66
N ASP A 15 -16.10 32.56 -17.44
CA ASP A 15 -14.73 32.09 -17.15
C ASP A 15 -14.42 31.99 -15.65
N MET A 16 -15.43 32.20 -14.79
CA MET A 16 -15.24 32.06 -13.34
C MET A 16 -15.15 30.59 -12.94
N PRO A 17 -14.22 30.23 -12.03
CA PRO A 17 -14.09 28.85 -11.58
C PRO A 17 -15.37 28.40 -10.87
N VAL A 18 -15.92 27.28 -11.32
CA VAL A 18 -17.08 26.63 -10.71
C VAL A 18 -16.62 25.75 -9.55
N GLU A 19 -17.35 25.78 -8.43
CA GLU A 19 -17.15 24.83 -7.34
C GLU A 19 -17.57 23.42 -7.79
N MET A 20 -16.58 22.56 -8.06
CA MET A 20 -16.79 21.16 -8.44
C MET A 20 -15.83 20.24 -7.69
N GLU A 21 -16.21 18.96 -7.54
CA GLU A 21 -15.25 17.94 -7.07
C GLU A 21 -14.09 17.81 -8.06
N ASN A 22 -12.86 17.63 -7.56
CA ASN A 22 -11.67 17.56 -8.40
C ASN A 22 -11.76 16.40 -9.41
N PRO A 23 -11.88 16.68 -10.73
CA PRO A 23 -12.02 15.65 -11.76
C PRO A 23 -10.72 14.85 -12.01
N PHE A 24 -9.57 15.38 -11.60
CA PHE A 24 -8.26 14.72 -11.69
C PHE A 24 -7.88 13.95 -10.41
N LYS A 25 -8.83 13.76 -9.49
CA LYS A 25 -8.61 13.02 -8.25
C LYS A 25 -8.33 11.55 -8.55
N LYS A 26 -7.09 11.13 -8.29
CA LYS A 26 -6.69 9.72 -8.43
C LYS A 26 -7.39 8.84 -7.40
N GLU A 27 -7.72 7.62 -7.81
CA GLU A 27 -8.30 6.62 -6.92
C GLU A 27 -7.33 6.29 -5.76
N ARG A 28 -7.91 5.98 -4.60
CA ARG A 28 -7.13 5.59 -3.42
C ARG A 28 -6.50 4.23 -3.66
N THR A 29 -5.18 4.16 -3.57
CA THR A 29 -4.46 2.89 -3.67
C THR A 29 -4.71 2.04 -2.42
N GLN A 30 -5.05 0.77 -2.64
CA GLN A 30 -5.24 -0.21 -1.58
C GLN A 30 -4.03 -1.13 -1.50
N CYS A 31 -3.70 -1.59 -0.28
CA CYS A 31 -2.65 -2.60 -0.13
C CYS A 31 -3.12 -3.98 -0.58
N ILE A 32 -2.17 -4.88 -0.86
CA ILE A 32 -2.43 -6.23 -1.39
C ILE A 32 -3.42 -7.03 -0.53
N LEU A 33 -3.31 -6.96 0.81
CA LEU A 33 -4.18 -7.71 1.71
C LEU A 33 -5.61 -7.15 1.74
N CYS A 34 -5.77 -5.83 1.59
CA CYS A 34 -7.11 -5.23 1.49
C CYS A 34 -7.76 -5.54 0.14
N LYS A 35 -6.99 -5.45 -0.96
CA LYS A 35 -7.48 -5.74 -2.30
C LYS A 35 -7.96 -7.18 -2.44
N LEU A 36 -7.24 -8.13 -1.82
CA LEU A 36 -7.58 -9.56 -1.82
C LEU A 36 -8.51 -9.96 -0.67
N LYS A 37 -8.90 -9.03 0.22
CA LYS A 37 -9.72 -9.29 1.42
C LYS A 37 -9.16 -10.40 2.33
N ILE A 38 -7.84 -10.51 2.42
CA ILE A 38 -7.17 -11.53 3.22
C ILE A 38 -7.00 -11.03 4.67
N THR A 39 -7.35 -11.89 5.62
CA THR A 39 -7.08 -11.72 7.05
C THR A 39 -5.87 -12.58 7.44
N PRO A 40 -4.77 -11.98 7.94
CA PRO A 40 -3.62 -12.76 8.42
C PRO A 40 -4.01 -13.57 9.67
N ASP A 41 -3.51 -14.80 9.75
CA ASP A 41 -3.70 -15.72 10.86
C ASP A 41 -2.36 -16.42 11.13
N TYR A 42 -1.96 -16.55 12.40
CA TYR A 42 -0.72 -17.21 12.84
C TYR A 42 -0.57 -18.65 12.33
N LYS A 43 -1.68 -19.32 12.03
CA LYS A 43 -1.67 -20.69 11.46
C LYS A 43 -1.21 -20.71 10.00
N ASN A 44 -1.41 -19.63 9.26
CA ASN A 44 -1.03 -19.54 7.86
C ASN A 44 0.43 -19.08 7.72
N THR A 45 1.34 -19.98 8.07
CA THR A 45 2.79 -19.72 8.04
C THR A 45 3.29 -19.41 6.62
N LYS A 46 2.66 -20.02 5.60
CA LYS A 46 2.96 -19.77 4.19
C LYS A 46 2.80 -18.28 3.85
N LEU A 47 1.66 -17.67 4.18
CA LEU A 47 1.43 -16.25 3.96
C LEU A 47 2.38 -15.37 4.80
N LEU A 48 2.52 -15.68 6.09
CA LEU A 48 3.33 -14.87 7.00
C LEU A 48 4.82 -14.87 6.64
N SER A 49 5.32 -16.00 6.12
CA SER A 49 6.70 -16.16 5.65
C SER A 49 7.08 -15.20 4.52
N GLN A 50 6.10 -14.70 3.76
CA GLN A 50 6.34 -13.73 2.69
C GLN A 50 6.70 -12.34 3.21
N PHE A 51 6.37 -12.03 4.46
CA PHE A 51 6.66 -10.74 5.10
C PHE A 51 7.96 -10.75 5.90
N VAL A 52 8.75 -11.82 5.78
CA VAL A 52 9.99 -12.03 6.53
C VAL A 52 11.16 -12.26 5.58
N SER A 53 12.33 -11.73 5.95
CA SER A 53 13.58 -11.95 5.21
C SER A 53 13.98 -13.41 5.21
N PRO A 54 14.28 -14.01 4.04
CA PRO A 54 14.62 -15.42 3.94
C PRO A 54 15.88 -15.80 4.73
N TYR A 55 16.86 -14.89 4.76
CA TYR A 55 18.19 -15.14 5.34
C TYR A 55 18.33 -14.70 6.80
N THR A 56 17.54 -13.70 7.23
CA THR A 56 17.72 -13.08 8.56
C THR A 56 16.52 -13.24 9.48
N GLY A 57 15.38 -13.72 8.98
CA GLY A 57 14.17 -13.87 9.79
C GLY A 57 13.56 -12.53 10.24
N ARG A 58 14.13 -11.40 9.79
CA ARG A 58 13.64 -10.06 10.14
C ARG A 58 12.35 -9.76 9.37
N ILE A 59 11.35 -9.22 10.08
CA ILE A 59 10.09 -8.80 9.48
C ILE A 59 10.32 -7.53 8.66
N TYR A 60 9.85 -7.51 7.41
CA TYR A 60 9.97 -6.35 6.54
C TYR A 60 9.10 -5.19 7.03
N GLY A 61 9.65 -3.98 6.98
CA GLY A 61 8.95 -2.75 7.34
C GLY A 61 7.91 -2.34 6.29
N ARG A 62 6.98 -1.45 6.69
CA ARG A 62 5.91 -0.93 5.82
C ARG A 62 6.42 -0.29 4.52
N TYR A 63 7.59 0.34 4.55
CA TYR A 63 8.21 0.97 3.38
C TYR A 63 8.64 -0.04 2.31
N ILE A 64 8.79 -1.32 2.69
CA ILE A 64 9.08 -2.44 1.80
C ILE A 64 7.78 -3.16 1.41
N THR A 65 6.98 -3.56 2.39
CA THR A 65 5.79 -4.39 2.17
C THR A 65 4.65 -3.65 1.47
N GLY A 66 4.61 -2.31 1.55
CA GLY A 66 3.54 -1.49 0.98
C GLY A 66 2.18 -1.68 1.64
N LEU A 67 2.13 -2.30 2.83
CA LEU A 67 0.88 -2.51 3.56
C LEU A 67 0.31 -1.22 4.17
N CYS A 68 -1.01 -1.20 4.41
CA CYS A 68 -1.60 -0.18 5.27
C CYS A 68 -1.15 -0.41 6.72
N LYS A 69 -1.15 0.63 7.54
CA LYS A 69 -0.68 0.58 8.94
C LYS A 69 -1.37 -0.56 9.72
N MET A 70 -2.70 -0.63 9.63
CA MET A 70 -3.49 -1.64 10.33
C MET A 70 -3.13 -3.07 9.93
N LYS A 71 -2.96 -3.33 8.63
CA LYS A 71 -2.60 -4.68 8.14
C LYS A 71 -1.17 -5.03 8.50
N GLN A 72 -0.25 -4.07 8.48
CA GLN A 72 1.13 -4.30 8.92
C GLN A 72 1.17 -4.72 10.40
N GLU A 73 0.47 -4.00 11.28
CA GLU A 73 0.40 -4.34 12.71
C GLU A 73 -0.21 -5.72 12.96
N GLN A 74 -1.28 -6.06 12.20
CA GLN A 74 -1.87 -7.40 12.24
C GLN A 74 -0.88 -8.48 11.82
N VAL A 75 -0.18 -8.30 10.69
CA VAL A 75 0.82 -9.27 10.21
C VAL A 75 1.94 -9.47 11.23
N VAL A 76 2.48 -8.38 11.80
CA VAL A 76 3.53 -8.47 12.83
C VAL A 76 3.03 -9.26 14.04
N LYS A 77 1.81 -8.98 14.52
CA LYS A 77 1.22 -9.69 15.66
C LYS A 77 1.07 -11.19 15.39
N GLU A 78 0.57 -11.55 14.22
CA GLU A 78 0.38 -12.96 13.84
C GLU A 78 1.71 -13.68 13.59
N ILE A 79 2.75 -13.00 13.07
CA ILE A 79 4.11 -13.56 12.97
C ILE A 79 4.67 -13.87 14.35
N VAL A 80 4.64 -12.91 15.27
CA VAL A 80 5.16 -13.11 16.64
C VAL A 80 4.40 -14.23 17.34
N LYS A 81 3.09 -14.32 17.13
CA LYS A 81 2.26 -15.41 17.65
C LYS A 81 2.61 -16.76 17.03
N ALA A 82 2.82 -16.82 15.72
CA ALA A 82 3.23 -18.04 15.02
C ALA A 82 4.61 -18.53 15.50
N GLN A 83 5.53 -17.60 15.71
CA GLN A 83 6.87 -17.89 16.23
C GLN A 83 6.81 -18.41 17.68
N GLY A 84 6.06 -17.73 18.56
CA GLY A 84 5.90 -18.17 19.95
C GLY A 84 5.17 -19.50 20.11
N ALA A 85 4.30 -19.86 19.17
CA ALA A 85 3.60 -21.14 19.13
C ALA A 85 4.38 -22.25 18.38
N GLY A 86 5.58 -21.97 17.87
CA GLY A 86 6.42 -22.94 17.18
C GLY A 86 5.99 -23.29 15.75
N PHE A 87 5.06 -22.53 15.15
CA PHE A 87 4.64 -22.71 13.76
C PHE A 87 5.62 -22.08 12.76
N MET A 88 6.40 -21.08 13.18
CA MET A 88 7.33 -20.35 12.30
C MET A 88 8.69 -20.13 12.97
N PRO A 89 9.82 -20.35 12.26
CA PRO A 89 11.16 -20.06 12.78
C PRO A 89 11.44 -18.56 12.96
N TYR A 90 12.38 -18.24 13.84
CA TYR A 90 12.81 -16.86 14.16
C TYR A 90 13.91 -16.32 13.25
N TYR A 91 14.88 -17.17 12.86
CA TYR A 91 16.14 -16.71 12.26
C TYR A 91 16.22 -16.89 10.75
N ASN A 92 15.49 -17.86 10.20
CA ASN A 92 15.54 -18.23 8.79
C ASN A 92 14.13 -18.57 8.30
N LYS A 93 13.85 -18.36 7.02
CA LYS A 93 12.60 -18.85 6.41
C LYS A 93 12.70 -20.36 6.16
N VAL A 94 11.56 -21.05 6.24
CA VAL A 94 11.49 -22.48 5.94
C VAL A 94 11.79 -22.70 4.45
N PRO A 95 12.65 -23.66 4.07
CA PRO A 95 13.08 -23.83 2.68
C PRO A 95 11.93 -24.07 1.68
N GLU A 96 10.86 -24.73 2.10
CA GLU A 96 9.69 -25.04 1.27
C GLU A 96 8.97 -23.78 0.78
N TYR A 97 9.15 -22.64 1.47
CA TYR A 97 8.52 -21.37 1.11
C TYR A 97 9.45 -20.41 0.36
N LEU A 98 10.68 -20.82 0.03
CA LEU A 98 11.63 -19.97 -0.71
C LEU A 98 11.19 -19.72 -2.16
N GLU A 99 10.55 -20.72 -2.78
CA GLU A 99 10.14 -20.70 -4.19
C GLU A 99 8.76 -20.06 -4.42
N ASP A 100 8.11 -19.59 -3.36
CA ASP A 100 6.81 -18.94 -3.46
C ASP A 100 6.88 -17.62 -4.27
N PRO A 101 5.81 -17.27 -5.02
CA PRO A 101 5.76 -16.02 -5.76
C PRO A 101 5.86 -14.82 -4.82
N LYS A 102 6.84 -13.94 -5.07
CA LYS A 102 7.09 -12.75 -4.26
C LYS A 102 5.94 -11.74 -4.41
N LEU A 103 5.34 -11.33 -3.29
CA LEU A 103 4.27 -10.33 -3.26
C LEU A 103 4.79 -8.90 -3.47
N PHE A 104 6.04 -8.64 -3.10
CA PHE A 104 6.71 -7.35 -3.25
C PHE A 104 8.23 -7.58 -3.39
N ASN A 105 8.92 -6.60 -3.96
CA ASN A 105 10.36 -6.66 -4.18
C ASN A 105 11.11 -5.93 -3.06
N PRO A 106 11.81 -6.65 -2.17
CA PRO A 106 12.53 -6.03 -1.05
C PRO A 106 13.68 -5.13 -1.50
N GLU A 107 14.24 -5.36 -2.68
CA GLU A 107 15.35 -4.59 -3.26
C GLU A 107 14.93 -3.22 -3.80
N LYS A 108 13.62 -3.00 -4.04
CA LYS A 108 13.09 -1.72 -4.55
C LYS A 108 12.04 -1.15 -3.58
N PRO A 109 12.46 -0.65 -2.42
CA PRO A 109 11.54 -0.09 -1.44
C PRO A 109 10.87 1.19 -1.94
N LEU A 110 9.69 1.50 -1.40
CA LEU A 110 8.92 2.71 -1.77
C LEU A 110 9.60 3.99 -1.32
N ARG A 111 10.38 3.91 -0.25
CA ARG A 111 11.21 4.99 0.25
C ARG A 111 12.62 4.44 0.45
N PRO A 112 13.67 5.19 0.04
CA PRO A 112 15.02 4.82 0.38
C PRO A 112 15.16 4.73 1.90
N HIS A 113 15.94 3.78 2.36
CA HIS A 113 16.28 3.58 3.75
C HIS A 113 17.77 3.93 3.89
N ASP A 114 18.14 4.74 4.88
CA ASP A 114 19.50 5.29 5.04
C ASP A 114 20.53 4.27 5.60
N PHE A 115 20.32 2.97 5.39
CA PHE A 115 21.29 1.94 5.76
C PHE A 115 21.34 0.85 4.71
#